data_AF-A0A924LTE5-F1
#
_entry.id   AF-A0A924LTE5-F1
#
_cell.length_a   1.000
_cell.length_b   1.000
_cell.length_c   1.000
_cell.angle_alpha   90.00
_cell.angle_beta   90.00
_cell.angle_gamma   90.00
#
_symmetry.space_group_name_H-M   'P 1'
#
loop_
_entity.id
_entity.type
_entity.pdbx_description
1 polymer ?
#
loop_
_entity_poly.entity_id
_entity_poly.type
_entity_poly.pdbx_seq_one_letter_code
_entity_poly.pdbx_strand_id
1 'polypeptide(L)'
;MEDICGMKLYSIQNSGKRLKDFIDVYFLLEHFSLNQMLEFYETKYQHSNKMIAIRAINYFDDIDPNIDPPILKNPLSILQIKKRINEEVLKGNKKF
;
A
#
# COMPACT_ATOMS: atom_id res chain seq x y z
N MET A 1 0.70 -13.70 -6.67
CA MET A 1 0.23 -12.72 -5.67
C MET A 1 1.35 -11.80 -5.22
N GLU A 2 2.54 -12.32 -4.94
CA GLU A 2 3.75 -11.55 -4.61
C GLU A 2 4.06 -10.45 -5.65
N ASP A 3 4.00 -10.79 -6.93
CA ASP A 3 4.17 -9.85 -8.03
C ASP A 3 3.19 -8.67 -8.01
N ILE A 4 1.94 -8.94 -7.60
CA ILE A 4 0.88 -7.94 -7.50
C ILE A 4 1.17 -7.03 -6.30
N CYS A 5 1.61 -7.57 -5.17
CA CYS A 5 2.06 -6.77 -4.02
C CYS A 5 3.14 -5.78 -4.43
N GLY A 6 4.21 -6.26 -5.06
CA GLY A 6 5.30 -5.41 -5.52
C GLY A 6 4.83 -4.30 -6.46
N MET A 7 3.98 -4.65 -7.45
CA MET A 7 3.42 -3.69 -8.41
C MET A 7 2.54 -2.62 -7.74
N LYS A 8 1.81 -2.96 -6.68
CA LYS A 8 0.97 -2.01 -5.93
C LYS A 8 1.81 -1.02 -5.13
N LEU A 9 2.81 -1.50 -4.41
CA LEU A 9 3.75 -0.63 -3.70
C LEU A 9 4.50 0.31 -4.65
N TYR A 10 4.94 -0.19 -5.81
CA TYR A 10 5.57 0.63 -6.85
C TYR A 10 4.61 1.68 -7.42
N SER A 11 3.36 1.32 -7.67
CA SER A 11 2.35 2.27 -8.18
C SER A 11 2.07 3.41 -7.21
N ILE A 12 1.95 3.10 -5.91
CA ILE A 12 1.75 4.10 -4.86
C ILE A 12 2.98 4.99 -4.75
N GLN A 13 4.19 4.40 -4.76
CA GLN A 13 5.44 5.15 -4.68
C GLN A 13 5.64 6.13 -5.85
N ASN A 14 5.18 5.82 -7.06
CA ASN A 14 5.35 6.70 -8.23
C ASN A 14 4.21 7.71 -8.42
N SER A 15 2.98 7.38 -7.99
CA SER A 15 1.81 8.24 -8.19
C SER A 15 1.15 8.67 -6.89
N GLY A 16 0.77 7.72 -6.04
CA GLY A 16 0.08 7.99 -4.77
C GLY A 16 -1.35 8.52 -4.90
N LYS A 17 -1.89 8.69 -6.12
CA LYS A 17 -3.20 9.35 -6.33
C LYS A 17 -4.39 8.40 -6.41
N ARG A 18 -4.18 7.15 -6.82
CA ARG A 18 -5.27 6.22 -7.12
C ARG A 18 -5.73 5.51 -5.85
N LEU A 19 -6.95 5.78 -5.40
CA LEU A 19 -7.54 5.15 -4.22
C LEU A 19 -7.54 3.61 -4.31
N LYS A 20 -7.73 3.05 -5.51
CA LYS A 20 -7.74 1.60 -5.73
C LYS A 20 -6.44 0.91 -5.28
N ASP A 21 -5.28 1.55 -5.45
CA ASP A 21 -4.00 0.92 -5.10
C ASP A 21 -3.88 0.78 -3.58
N PHE A 22 -4.41 1.75 -2.81
CA PHE A 22 -4.47 1.67 -1.34
C PHE A 22 -5.51 0.66 -0.86
N ILE A 23 -6.63 0.51 -1.58
CA ILE A 23 -7.62 -0.55 -1.31
C ILE A 23 -6.99 -1.93 -1.54
N ASP A 24 -6.24 -2.11 -2.62
CA ASP A 24 -5.55 -3.37 -2.88
C ASP A 24 -4.54 -3.66 -1.78
N VAL A 25 -3.74 -2.68 -1.34
CA VAL A 25 -2.86 -2.85 -0.17
C VAL A 25 -3.66 -3.23 1.08
N TYR A 26 -4.80 -2.60 1.34
CA TYR A 26 -5.68 -2.95 2.46
C TYR A 26 -6.06 -4.43 2.46
N PHE A 27 -6.44 -4.99 1.31
CA PHE A 27 -6.79 -6.42 1.22
C PHE A 27 -5.57 -7.34 1.19
N LEU A 28 -4.47 -6.93 0.56
CA LEU A 28 -3.23 -7.72 0.55
C LEU A 28 -2.67 -7.92 1.97
N LEU A 29 -2.91 -6.98 2.88
CA LEU A 29 -2.60 -7.10 4.31
C LEU A 29 -3.44 -8.17 5.05
N GLU A 30 -4.38 -8.85 4.40
CA GLU A 30 -5.06 -10.06 4.93
C GLU A 30 -4.24 -11.33 4.66
N HIS A 31 -3.35 -11.27 3.67
CA HIS A 31 -2.59 -12.42 3.19
C HIS A 31 -1.10 -12.33 3.50
N PHE A 32 -0.56 -11.12 3.56
CA PHE A 32 0.86 -10.86 3.75
C PHE A 32 1.06 -9.79 4.82
N SER A 33 2.10 -9.95 5.64
CA SER A 33 2.57 -8.85 6.48
C SER A 33 3.15 -7.73 5.63
N LEU A 34 3.15 -6.50 6.15
CA LEU A 34 3.77 -5.37 5.44
C LEU A 34 5.24 -5.64 5.09
N ASN A 35 6.00 -6.29 5.98
CA ASN A 35 7.40 -6.64 5.73
C ASN A 35 7.56 -7.61 4.54
N GLN A 36 6.69 -8.62 4.44
CA GLN A 36 6.69 -9.53 3.27
C GLN A 36 6.34 -8.78 1.98
N MET A 37 5.36 -7.89 2.01
CA MET A 37 5.01 -7.08 0.84
C MET A 37 6.19 -6.20 0.39
N LEU A 38 6.91 -5.62 1.34
CA LEU A 38 8.11 -4.81 1.12
C LEU A 38 9.28 -5.64 0.58
N GLU A 39 9.43 -6.90 1.03
CA GLU A 39 10.39 -7.84 0.46
C GLU A 39 10.06 -8.18 -0.99
N PHE A 40 8.80 -8.49 -1.31
CA PHE A 40 8.37 -8.73 -2.69
C PHE A 40 8.63 -7.52 -3.60
N TYR A 41 8.41 -6.32 -3.08
CA TYR A 41 8.73 -5.08 -3.78
C TYR A 41 10.23 -4.92 -4.04
N GLU A 42 11.10 -5.12 -3.06
CA GLU A 42 12.56 -5.04 -3.27
C GLU A 42 13.09 -6.12 -4.19
N THR A 43 12.60 -7.36 -4.06
CA THR A 43 12.98 -8.47 -4.95
C THR A 43 12.64 -8.15 -6.40
N LYS A 44 11.47 -7.53 -6.63
CA LYS A 44 11.02 -7.18 -7.98
C LYS A 44 11.70 -5.93 -8.54
N TYR A 45 11.99 -4.95 -7.69
CA TYR A 45 12.58 -3.68 -8.07
C TYR A 45 13.94 -3.52 -7.36
N GLN A 46 15.00 -4.11 -7.93
CA GLN A 46 16.33 -4.24 -7.28
C GLN A 46 17.01 -2.93 -6.83
N HIS A 47 16.58 -1.77 -7.35
CA HIS A 47 17.08 -0.44 -6.95
C HIS A 47 16.06 0.38 -6.15
N SER A 48 14.99 -0.27 -5.72
CA SER A 48 13.97 0.37 -4.90
C SER A 48 14.39 0.44 -3.44
N ASN A 49 13.77 1.38 -2.71
CA ASN A 49 14.06 1.61 -1.30
C ASN A 49 12.79 1.39 -0.48
N LYS A 50 12.79 0.39 0.41
CA LYS A 50 11.70 0.10 1.34
C LYS A 50 11.19 1.33 2.09
N MET A 51 12.08 2.20 2.55
CA MET A 51 11.70 3.40 3.30
C MET A 51 10.89 4.38 2.44
N ILE A 52 11.20 4.49 1.15
CA ILE A 52 10.43 5.33 0.22
C ILE A 52 9.04 4.72 0.01
N ALA A 53 8.96 3.40 -0.18
CA ALA A 53 7.67 2.71 -0.29
C ALA A 53 6.82 2.86 0.99
N ILE A 54 7.43 2.69 2.17
CA ILE A 54 6.76 2.88 3.48
C ILE A 54 6.21 4.31 3.61
N ARG A 55 6.99 5.33 3.23
CA ARG A 55 6.53 6.72 3.26
C ARG A 55 5.35 6.94 2.31
N ALA A 56 5.43 6.39 1.09
CA ALA A 56 4.38 6.56 0.09
C ALA A 56 3.07 5.88 0.48
N ILE A 57 3.10 4.65 1.01
CA ILE A 57 1.87 3.97 1.46
C ILE A 57 1.21 4.65 2.67
N ASN A 58 1.97 5.40 3.45
CA ASN A 58 1.50 6.13 4.63
C ASN A 58 1.09 7.58 4.29
N TYR A 59 1.18 7.98 3.03
CA TYR A 59 0.83 9.32 2.55
C TYR A 59 -0.43 9.26 1.71
N PHE A 60 -1.47 9.95 2.15
CA PHE A 60 -2.82 9.83 1.59
C PHE A 60 -3.40 11.14 1.08
N ASP A 61 -2.67 12.24 1.22
CA ASP A 61 -3.19 13.59 0.96
C ASP A 61 -3.33 13.86 -0.53
N ASP A 62 -2.59 13.12 -1.38
CA ASP A 62 -2.64 13.23 -2.83
C ASP A 62 -3.70 12.31 -3.47
N ILE A 63 -4.47 11.56 -2.68
CA ILE A 63 -5.49 10.66 -3.22
C ILE A 63 -6.62 11.48 -3.86
N ASP A 64 -6.89 11.19 -5.13
CA ASP A 64 -7.99 11.77 -5.88
C ASP A 64 -9.07 10.70 -6.15
N PRO A 65 -10.26 10.81 -5.54
CA PRO A 65 -11.34 9.82 -5.72
C PRO A 65 -11.91 9.79 -7.13
N ASN A 66 -11.62 10.79 -7.97
CA ASN A 66 -12.07 10.83 -9.36
C ASN A 66 -11.16 10.02 -10.29
N ILE A 67 -9.92 9.74 -9.87
CA ILE A 67 -8.99 8.95 -10.68
C ILE A 67 -9.29 7.47 -10.46
N ASP A 68 -9.88 6.86 -11.50
CA ASP A 68 -10.15 5.43 -11.57
C ASP A 68 -10.96 4.92 -10.35
N PRO A 69 -12.22 5.37 -10.22
CA PRO A 69 -13.03 5.15 -9.04
C PRO A 69 -13.24 3.65 -8.81
N PRO A 70 -12.91 3.13 -7.61
CA PRO A 70 -12.98 1.71 -7.32
C PRO A 70 -14.43 1.24 -7.25
N ILE A 71 -14.73 0.09 -7.87
CA ILE A 71 -16.01 -0.59 -7.74
C ILE A 71 -15.87 -1.66 -6.66
N LEU A 72 -16.51 -1.44 -5.52
CA LEU A 72 -16.54 -2.38 -4.41
C LEU A 72 -17.97 -2.81 -4.09
N LYS A 73 -18.15 -4.10 -3.84
CA LYS A 73 -19.45 -4.64 -3.36
C LYS A 73 -19.84 -4.03 -2.01
N ASN A 74 -18.85 -3.82 -1.15
CA ASN A 74 -19.00 -3.17 0.15
C ASN A 74 -18.09 -1.93 0.18
N PRO A 75 -18.63 -0.70 0.31
CA PRO A 75 -17.84 0.51 0.35
C PRO A 75 -16.87 0.51 1.55
N LEU A 76 -15.61 0.85 1.28
CA LEU A 76 -14.60 1.12 2.30
C LEU A 76 -14.36 2.61 2.39
N SER A 77 -14.40 3.16 3.60
CA SER A 77 -14.01 4.55 3.82
C SER A 77 -12.50 4.70 3.77
N ILE A 78 -12.04 5.85 3.27
CA ILE A 78 -10.61 6.23 3.30
C ILE A 78 -10.06 6.16 4.73
N LEU A 79 -10.87 6.51 5.74
CA LEU A 79 -10.47 6.44 7.15
C LEU A 79 -10.13 5.02 7.60
N GLN A 80 -10.93 4.02 7.20
CA GLN A 80 -10.64 2.61 7.50
C GLN A 80 -9.34 2.14 6.85
N ILE A 81 -9.12 2.54 5.60
CA ILE A 81 -7.91 2.21 4.84
C ILE A 81 -6.68 2.82 5.53
N LYS A 82 -6.74 4.12 5.81
CA LYS A 82 -5.70 4.86 6.56
C LYS A 82 -5.36 4.17 7.87
N LYS A 83 -6.38 3.88 8.68
CA LYS A 83 -6.21 3.25 9.99
C LYS A 83 -5.45 1.93 9.89
N ARG A 84 -5.88 1.03 9.00
CA ARG A 84 -5.25 -0.28 8.84
C ARG A 84 -3.81 -0.18 8.38
N ILE A 85 -3.53 0.60 7.34
CA ILE A 85 -2.17 0.74 6.80
C ILE A 85 -1.24 1.35 7.87
N ASN A 86 -1.70 2.37 8.60
CA ASN A 86 -0.90 3.01 9.65
C ASN A 86 -0.58 2.03 10.79
N GLU A 87 -1.55 1.22 11.20
CA GLU A 87 -1.34 0.17 12.21
C GLU A 87 -0.28 -0.85 11.77
N GLU A 88 -0.32 -1.29 10.51
CA GLU A 88 0.66 -2.23 9.98
C GLU A 88 2.06 -1.61 9.83
N VAL A 89 2.16 -0.34 9.43
CA VAL A 89 3.43 0.42 9.41
C VAL A 89 4.01 0.52 10.82
N LEU A 90 3.19 0.83 11.83
CA LEU A 90 3.64 0.92 13.22
C LEU A 90 4.08 -0.44 13.79
N LYS A 91 3.41 -1.54 13.41
CA LYS A 91 3.82 -2.90 13.79
C LYS A 91 5.16 -3.29 13.17
N GLY A 92 5.37 -2.96 11.90
CA GLY A 92 6.63 -3.21 11.18
C GLY A 92 7.82 -2.46 11.77
N ASN A 93 7.63 -1.20 12.16
CA ASN A 93 8.68 -0.35 12.71
C ASN A 93 9.13 -0.71 14.13
N LYS A 94 8.36 -1.49 14.89
CA LYS A 94 8.73 -1.94 16.26
C LYS A 94 9.75 -3.10 16.28
N LYS A 95 10.12 -3.65 15.13
CA LYS A 95 11.02 -4.81 15.02
C LYS A 95 12.44 -4.47 14.54
N PHE A 96 12.84 -3.19 14.56
CA PHE A 96 14.20 -2.76 14.25
C PHE A 96 14.95 -2.33 15.51
#